data_AF-A0A7J7JXF2-F1
#
_entry.id   AF-A0A7J7JXF2-F1
#
_cell.length_a   1.000
_cell.length_b   1.000
_cell.length_c   1.000
_cell.angle_alpha   90.00
_cell.angle_beta   90.00
_cell.angle_gamma   90.00
#
_symmetry.space_group_name_H-M   'P 1'
#
loop_
_entity.id
_entity.type
_entity.pdbx_description
1 polymer ?
#
loop_
_entity_poly.entity_id
_entity_poly.type
_entity_poly.pdbx_seq_one_letter_code
_entity_poly.pdbx_strand_id
1 'polypeptide(L)' 'MPSIRKLCLSDNNLVDALPSGFGEGCPLLEHLDLSGNILSSLPDDIDDLKKLHFLDMGSILPELERKVDLLNGNN' A
#
# COMPACT_ATOMS: atom_id res chain seq x y z
N MET A 1 20.39 6.94 -2.48
CA MET A 1 19.46 5.82 -2.69
C MET A 1 19.20 5.17 -1.35
N PRO A 2 17.95 5.18 -0.85
CA PRO A 2 17.62 4.57 0.43
C PRO A 2 17.89 3.05 0.40
N SER A 3 18.51 2.53 1.45
CA SER A 3 18.85 1.11 1.63
C SER A 3 17.71 0.31 2.28
N ILE A 4 16.48 0.82 2.19
CA ILE A 4 15.30 0.26 2.84
C ILE A 4 14.99 -1.09 2.19
N ARG A 5 14.87 -2.12 3.02
CA ARG A 5 14.49 -3.49 2.60
C ARG A 5 13.08 -3.85 3.05
N LYS A 6 12.60 -3.26 4.13
CA LYS A 6 11.26 -3.51 4.67
C LYS A 6 10.59 -2.17 4.93
N LEU A 7 9.40 -2.00 4.37
CA LEU A 7 8.58 -0.82 4.57
C LEU A 7 7.17 -1.28 4.93
N CYS A 8 6.72 -0.88 6.11
CA CYS A 8 5.36 -1.13 6.59
C CYS A 8 4.67 0.22 6.70
N LEU A 9 3.64 0.40 5.90
CA LEU A 9 2.75 1.56 5.86
C LEU A 9 1.31 1.11 6.15
N SER A 10 1.16 0.00 6.88
CA SER A 10 -0.15 -0.55 7.20
C SER A 10 -1.00 0.44 8.03
N ASP A 11 -2.32 0.33 7.93
CA ASP A 11 -3.31 1.12 8.68
C ASP A 11 -3.11 2.64 8.56
N ASN A 12 -2.80 3.10 7.35
CA ASN A 12 -2.77 4.52 7.00
C ASN A 12 -3.94 4.91 6.09
N ASN A 13 -4.04 6.20 5.78
CA ASN A 13 -5.04 6.74 4.86
C ASN A 13 -4.45 6.99 3.46
N LEU A 14 -3.59 6.10 2.97
CA LEU A 14 -3.12 6.19 1.58
C LEU A 14 -4.30 5.87 0.65
N VAL A 15 -4.49 6.70 -0.37
CA VAL A 15 -5.59 6.62 -1.34
C VAL A 15 -5.03 6.52 -2.75
N ASP A 16 -5.88 6.09 -3.69
CA ASP A 16 -5.57 6.00 -5.12
C ASP A 16 -4.39 5.06 -5.42
N ALA A 17 -3.18 5.59 -5.59
CA ALA A 17 -1.97 4.83 -5.90
C ALA A 17 -0.76 5.40 -5.16
N LEU A 18 0.30 4.60 -5.05
CA LEU A 18 1.62 5.12 -4.67
C LEU A 18 2.12 6.11 -5.75
N PRO A 19 2.95 7.11 -5.38
CA PRO A 19 3.46 8.08 -6.34
C PRO A 19 4.35 7.41 -7.41
N SER A 20 4.37 7.98 -8.62
CA SER A 20 5.29 7.53 -9.66
C SER A 20 6.74 7.72 -9.22
N GLY A 21 7.60 6.76 -9.59
CA GLY A 21 8.99 6.70 -9.15
C GLY A 21 9.20 6.07 -7.78
N PHE A 22 8.14 5.52 -7.15
CA PHE A 22 8.28 4.75 -5.91
C PHE A 22 9.17 3.52 -6.11
N GLY A 23 8.99 2.82 -7.23
CA GLY A 23 9.79 1.65 -7.60
C GLY A 23 11.26 2.00 -7.76
N GLU A 24 11.54 3.04 -8.55
CA GLU A 24 12.89 3.57 -8.79
C GLU A 24 13.55 4.09 -7.51
N GLY A 25 12.75 4.68 -6.61
CA GLY A 25 13.21 5.25 -5.35
C GLY A 25 13.66 4.21 -4.32
N CYS A 26 13.10 3.00 -4.37
CA CYS A 26 13.35 1.92 -3.39
C CYS A 26 13.82 0.61 -4.06
N PRO A 27 14.93 0.61 -4.81
CA PRO A 27 15.36 -0.54 -5.64
C PRO A 27 15.82 -1.76 -4.83
N LEU A 28 15.97 -1.60 -3.51
CA LEU A 28 16.37 -2.65 -2.57
C LEU A 28 15.22 -3.16 -1.71
N LEU A 29 14.00 -2.69 -1.94
CA LEU A 29 12.84 -3.09 -1.15
C LEU A 29 12.52 -4.57 -1.39
N GLU A 30 12.38 -5.30 -0.30
CA GLU A 30 12.13 -6.73 -0.27
C GLU A 30 10.73 -7.03 0.28
N HIS A 31 10.27 -6.23 1.25
CA HIS A 31 8.98 -6.39 1.91
C HIS A 31 8.23 -5.05 1.94
N LEU A 32 7.01 -5.03 1.42
CA LEU A 32 6.12 -3.88 1.40
C LEU A 32 4.76 -4.29 1.98
N ASP A 33 4.35 -3.64 3.05
CA ASP A 33 3.04 -3.81 3.66
C ASP A 33 2.25 -2.50 3.56
N LEU A 34 1.17 -2.53 2.79
CA LEU A 34 0.22 -1.46 2.51
C LEU A 34 -1.18 -1.84 3.02
N SER A 35 -1.32 -2.89 3.84
CA SER A 35 -2.61 -3.32 4.36
C SER A 35 -3.33 -2.22 5.15
N GLY A 36 -4.65 -2.23 5.20
CA GLY A 36 -5.42 -1.20 5.91
C GLY A 36 -5.42 0.20 5.25
N ASN A 37 -4.84 0.35 4.05
CA ASN A 37 -4.98 1.55 3.23
C ASN A 37 -6.19 1.47 2.27
N ILE A 38 -6.38 2.51 1.45
CA ILE A 38 -7.49 2.67 0.48
C ILE A 38 -6.92 2.82 -0.95
N LEU A 39 -5.89 2.03 -1.26
CA LEU A 39 -5.28 2.04 -2.59
C LEU A 39 -6.22 1.33 -3.58
N SER A 40 -6.49 1.98 -4.72
CA SER A 40 -7.26 1.43 -5.82
C SER A 40 -6.38 0.78 -6.88
N SER A 41 -5.10 1.17 -6.97
CA SER A 41 -4.13 0.55 -7.86
C SER A 41 -2.69 0.68 -7.34
N LEU A 42 -1.78 -0.09 -7.94
CA LEU A 42 -0.33 0.11 -7.84
C LEU A 42 0.13 1.04 -8.96
N PRO A 43 1.27 1.75 -8.79
CA PRO A 43 1.83 2.56 -9.86
C PRO A 43 2.50 1.70 -10.93
N ASP A 44 2.61 2.20 -12.16
CA ASP A 44 3.15 1.47 -13.31
C ASP A 44 4.63 1.04 -13.13
N ASP A 45 5.38 1.73 -12.26
CA ASP A 45 6.78 1.44 -11.94
C ASP A 45 6.94 0.46 -10.75
N ILE A 46 5.85 -0.14 -10.25
CA ILE A 46 5.94 -1.14 -9.17
C ILE A 46 6.80 -2.34 -9.57
N ASP A 47 6.83 -2.65 -10.87
CA ASP A 47 7.66 -3.70 -11.45
C ASP A 47 9.15 -3.44 -11.29
N ASP A 48 9.59 -2.21 -11.00
CA ASP A 48 11.00 -1.87 -10.76
C ASP A 48 11.52 -2.25 -9.37
N LEU A 49 10.64 -2.68 -8.48
CA LEU A 49 11.01 -3.31 -7.22
C LEU A 49 11.50 -4.76 -7.44
N LYS A 50 12.61 -4.93 -8.17
CA LYS A 50 13.15 -6.25 -8.60
C LYS A 50 13.51 -7.20 -7.45
N LYS A 51 13.58 -6.71 -6.22
CA LYS A 51 13.88 -7.50 -5.01
C LYS A 51 12.64 -7.77 -4.14
N LEU A 52 11.49 -7.21 -4.50
CA LEU A 52 10.26 -7.39 -3.74
C LEU A 52 9.81 -8.84 -3.85
N HIS A 53 9.62 -9.46 -2.70
CA HIS A 53 9.18 -10.86 -2.59
C HIS A 53 8.01 -11.00 -1.61
N PHE A 54 7.66 -9.92 -0.91
CA PHE A 54 6.45 -9.81 -0.11
C PHE A 54 5.77 -8.47 -0.38
N LEU A 55 4.50 -8.53 -0.76
CA LEU A 55 3.60 -7.39 -0.91
C LEU A 55 2.26 -7.74 -0.26
N ASP A 56 1.87 -6.97 0.74
CA ASP A 56 0.51 -7.00 1.29
C ASP A 56 -0.18 -5.67 0.96
N MET A 57 -1.38 -5.72 0.40
CA MET A 57 -2.20 -4.54 0.13
C MET A 57 -3.51 -4.54 0.94
N GLY A 58 -3.67 -5.51 1.85
CA GLY A 58 -4.92 -5.76 2.54
C GLY A 58 -6.04 -6.20 1.59
N SER A 59 -7.22 -6.39 2.17
CA SER A 59 -8.41 -6.70 1.40
C SER A 59 -8.90 -5.43 0.70
N ILE A 60 -9.05 -5.48 -0.63
CA ILE A 60 -9.62 -4.42 -1.49
C ILE A 60 -11.14 -4.33 -1.30
N LEU A 61 -11.63 -4.52 -0.06
CA LEU A 61 -13.06 -4.62 0.23
C LEU A 61 -13.73 -3.34 -0.26
N PRO A 62 -14.59 -3.44 -1.30
CA PRO A 62 -14.90 -2.31 -2.16
C PRO A 62 -15.90 -1.41 -1.44
N GLU A 63 -15.42 -0.43 -0.69
CA GLU A 63 -16.17 0.69 -0.07
C GLU A 63 -17.32 0.30 0.91
N LEU A 64 -17.87 -0.91 0.80
CA LEU A 64 -19.12 -1.36 1.38
C LEU A 64 -18.94 -1.73 2.84
N GLU A 65 -17.82 -2.35 3.22
CA GLU A 65 -17.51 -2.61 4.63
C GLU A 65 -17.03 -1.36 5.37
N ARG A 66 -16.30 -0.44 4.70
CA ARG A 66 -15.91 0.85 5.32
C ARG A 66 -17.11 1.74 5.65
N LYS A 67 -18.16 1.72 4.83
CA LYS A 67 -19.42 2.43 5.15
C LYS A 67 -20.16 1.78 6.32
N VAL A 68 -20.07 0.46 6.49
CA VAL A 68 -20.67 -0.25 7.64
C VAL A 68 -20.02 0.18 8.95
N ASP A 69 -18.70 0.40 8.97
CA ASP A 69 -18.00 0.92 10.16
C ASP A 69 -18.31 2.40 10.45
N LEU A 70 -18.49 3.23 9.41
CA LEU A 70 -18.93 4.63 9.57
C LEU A 70 -20.39 4.76 10.06
N LEU A 71 -21.20 3.71 9.86
CA LEU A 71 -22.61 3.66 10.30
C LEU A 71 -22.80 2.96 11.65
N ASN A 72 -21.78 2.28 12.18
CA ASN A 72 -21.82 1.59 13.48
C ASN A 72 -21.42 2.49 14.67
N GLY A 73 -21.79 3.76 14.62
CA GLY A 73 -22.14 4.55 15.81
C GLY A 73 -21.20 4.48 17.02
N ASN A 74 -19.95 4.88 16.86
CA ASN A 74 -19.19 5.43 18.00
C ASN A 74 -19.25 6.95 17.96
N ASN A 75 -20.30 7.49 18.59
CA ASN A 75 -20.38 8.86 19.05
C ASN A 75 -20.52 8.83 20.57
#